data_AF-A0A389MDN3-F1
#
_entry.id   AF-A0A389MDN3-F1
#
_cell.length_a   1.000
_cell.length_b   1.000
_cell.length_c   1.000
_cell.angle_alpha   90.00
_cell.angle_beta   90.00
_cell.angle_gamma   90.00
#
_symmetry.space_group_name_H-M   'P 1'
#
loop_
_entity.id
_entity.type
_entity.pdbx_description
1 polymer ?
#
loop_
_entity_poly.entity_id
_entity_poly.type
_entity_poly.pdbx_seq_one_letter_code
_entity_poly.pdbx_strand_id
1 'polypeptide(L)' 'MGEWFEAGKVKFREDIVEGLENAPQAFIGLLEGKNFGKLVVEVGK' A
#
# COMPACT_ATOMS: atom_id res chain seq x y z
N MET A 1 -0.49 -2.72 17.86
CA MET A 1 -0.92 -3.21 16.53
C MET A 1 0.17 -4.05 15.84
N GLY A 2 1.47 -3.89 16.18
CA GLY A 2 2.56 -4.72 15.66
C GLY A 2 2.50 -6.20 16.06
N GLU A 3 2.21 -6.53 17.33
CA GLU A 3 2.21 -7.93 17.80
C GLU A 3 1.30 -8.89 17.01
N TRP A 4 0.14 -8.41 16.54
CA TRP A 4 -0.82 -9.28 15.82
C TRP A 4 -0.43 -9.45 14.35
N PHE A 5 0.31 -8.50 13.80
CA PHE A 5 0.89 -8.60 12.46
C PHE A 5 2.08 -9.57 12.46
N GLU A 6 3.00 -9.43 13.42
CA GLU A 6 4.15 -10.33 13.56
C GLU A 6 3.74 -11.75 13.92
N ALA A 7 2.67 -11.92 14.71
CA ALA A 7 2.09 -13.22 14.99
C ALA A 7 1.28 -13.83 13.82
N GLY A 8 1.22 -13.16 12.66
CA GLY A 8 0.50 -13.63 11.46
C GLY A 8 -1.03 -13.68 11.61
N LYS A 9 -1.58 -13.11 12.68
CA LYS A 9 -3.01 -13.14 13.00
C LYS A 9 -3.83 -12.14 12.19
N VAL A 10 -3.17 -11.15 11.57
CA VAL A 10 -3.80 -10.19 10.66
C VAL A 10 -3.03 -10.18 9.34
N LYS A 11 -3.70 -10.56 8.25
CA LYS A 11 -3.16 -10.43 6.89
C LYS A 11 -3.60 -9.08 6.32
N PHE A 12 -2.67 -8.14 6.20
CA PHE A 12 -2.94 -6.89 5.47
C PHE A 12 -2.75 -7.15 3.98
N ARG A 13 -3.73 -6.72 3.19
CA ARG A 13 -3.61 -6.66 1.74
C ARG A 13 -3.12 -5.25 1.42
N GLU A 14 -1.84 -5.14 1.10
CA GLU A 14 -1.22 -3.89 0.69
C GLU A 14 -1.17 -3.84 -0.83
N ASP A 15 -1.42 -2.66 -1.37
CA ASP A 15 -1.30 -2.36 -2.79
C ASP A 15 0.02 -1.58 -2.96
N ILE A 16 1.03 -2.25 -3.52
CA ILE A 16 2.40 -1.73 -3.57
C ILE A 16 2.68 -1.17 -4.95
N VAL A 17 3.14 0.07 -4.98
CA VAL A 17 3.55 0.79 -6.18
C VAL A 17 5.04 1.05 -6.10
N GLU A 18 5.79 0.57 -7.09
CA GLU A 18 7.22 0.82 -7.17
C GLU A 18 7.49 2.20 -7.77
N GLY A 19 8.38 2.98 -7.14
CA GLY A 19 8.87 4.25 -7.67
C GLY A 19 7.96 5.46 -7.38
N LEU A 20 8.60 6.59 -7.07
CA LEU A 20 7.92 7.87 -6.85
C LEU A 20 7.26 8.41 -8.12
N GLU A 21 7.80 8.05 -9.29
CA GLU A 21 7.27 8.39 -10.60
C GLU A 21 5.84 7.88 -10.80
N ASN A 22 5.47 6.78 -10.15
CA ASN A 22 4.15 6.17 -10.25
C ASN A 22 3.17 6.67 -9.16
N ALA A 23 3.68 7.39 -8.15
CA ALA A 23 2.88 7.90 -7.04
C ALA A 23 1.71 8.82 -7.47
N PRO A 24 1.85 9.73 -8.46
CA PRO A 24 0.73 10.57 -8.88
C PRO A 24 -0.45 9.75 -9.44
N GLN A 25 -0.16 8.77 -10.29
CA GLN A 25 -1.18 7.90 -10.88
C GLN A 25 -1.84 7.02 -9.82
N ALA A 26 -1.04 6.47 -8.90
CA ALA A 26 -1.53 5.68 -7.78
C ALA A 26 -2.44 6.50 -6.85
N PHE A 27 -2.10 7.77 -6.59
CA PHE A 27 -2.90 8.66 -5.78
C PHE A 27 -4.23 9.02 -6.43
N ILE A 28 -4.26 9.24 -7.75
CA ILE A 28 -5.51 9.43 -8.49
C ILE A 28 -6.40 8.19 -8.36
N GLY A 29 -5.83 6.99 -8.57
CA GLY A 29 -6.56 5.73 -8.40
C GLY A 29 -7.12 5.54 -6.98
N LEU A 30 -6.38 5.99 -5.96
CA LEU A 30 -6.82 5.94 -4.57
C LEU A 30 -8.08 6.79 -4.35
N LEU A 31 -8.09 8.01 -4.90
CA LEU A 31 -9.24 8.93 -4.81
C LEU A 31 -10.45 8.43 -5.60
N GLU A 32 -10.23 7.68 -6.68
CA GLU A 32 -11.27 7.02 -7.46
C GLU A 32 -11.79 5.72 -6.80
N GLY A 33 -11.20 5.30 -5.67
CA GLY A 33 -11.57 4.07 -4.97
C GLY A 33 -11.09 2.78 -5.66
N LYS A 34 -10.07 2.86 -6.51
CA LYS A 34 -9.52 1.71 -7.25
C LYS A 34 -8.61 0.82 -6.42
N ASN A 35 -8.08 1.32 -5.29
CA ASN A 35 -7.17 0.58 -4.42
C ASN A 35 -7.90 -0.07 -3.24
N PHE A 36 -7.43 -1.25 -2.83
CA PHE A 36 -7.95 -1.94 -1.66
C PHE A 36 -7.05 -1.71 -0.46
N GLY A 37 -7.64 -1.21 0.64
CA GLY A 37 -6.94 -1.10 1.91
C GLY A 37 -5.85 -0.03 1.89
N LYS A 38 -4.58 -0.44 1.93
CA LYS A 38 -3.44 0.45 2.12
C LYS A 38 -2.59 0.51 0.86
N LEU A 39 -2.46 1.70 0.28
CA LEU A 39 -1.54 1.99 -0.81
C LEU A 39 -0.15 2.33 -0.23
N VAL A 40 0.90 1.69 -0.73
CA VAL A 40 2.30 1.94 -0.34
C VAL A 40 3.12 2.25 -1.58
N VAL A 41 3.94 3.30 -1.54
CA VAL A 41 4.90 3.60 -2.61
C VAL A 41 6.30 3.23 -2.13
N GLU A 42 6.96 2.33 -2.84
CA GLU A 42 8.35 1.92 -2.58
C GLU A 42 9.31 2.90 -3.27
N VAL A 43 10.09 3.63 -2.48
CA VAL A 43 10.93 4.75 -2.97
C VAL A 43 12.43 4.41 -3.03
N GLY A 44 12.79 3.15 -2.76
CA GLY A 44 14.16 2.66 -2.73
C GLY A 44 14.27 1.33 -1.98
N LYS A 45 15.44 0.69 -2.10
CA LYS A 45 15.85 -0.46 -1.29
C LYS A 45 16.83 -0.03 -0.20
#